data_AF-A0A9P1N780-F1
#
_entry.id   AF-A0A9P1N780-F1
#
_cell.length_a   1.000
_cell.length_b   1.000
_cell.length_c   1.000
_cell.angle_alpha   90.00
_cell.angle_beta   90.00
_cell.angle_gamma   90.00
#
_symmetry.space_group_name_H-M   'P 1'
#
loop_
_entity.id
_entity.type
_entity.pdbx_description
1 polymer ?
#
loop_
_entity_poly.entity_id
_entity_poly.type
_entity_poly.pdbx_seq_one_letter_code
_entity_poly.pdbx_strand_id
1 'polypeptide(L)'
;MWKISWKIRTIILCSIFAIFQLSGYIEPTYRDHLIKQDVRDFKAFITSSYYYPKSQSLGDNALALVMNINQKRKYWFDDKLYEIEKKPLVTIRAINSTSSKIITTPYERVTMDHNACLLPTVFVTVQLLPNTISVELLGDDDQTSVAIPFSIPPTTKYDVVVCISPIFVAENWQNFLFAMHIYKKFGGFVNLYYISSIDSIFDLIRIYEDAGYLTVQPWVTIKMIGVDKNELDAFQQVEFRNQAAAQTDCILKYKETAKFVTCLDLDDILIPKLDQHSLKNSKFFSKT
;
A
#
# COMPACT_ATOMS: atom_id res chain seq x y z
N MET A 1 -10.73 -0.71 79.34
CA MET A 1 -10.00 -1.45 78.29
C MET A 1 -9.89 -0.57 77.04
N TRP A 2 -8.63 -0.27 76.67
CA TRP A 2 -8.13 0.50 75.51
C TRP A 2 -8.78 1.85 75.12
N LYS A 3 -8.35 2.92 75.79
CA LYS A 3 -8.30 4.28 75.21
C LYS A 3 -7.01 4.40 74.40
N ILE A 4 -7.05 4.06 73.11
CA ILE A 4 -5.95 4.41 72.20
C ILE A 4 -5.92 5.94 72.09
N SER A 5 -4.82 6.52 72.56
CA SER A 5 -4.53 7.95 72.51
C SER A 5 -4.73 8.50 71.09
N TRP A 6 -5.36 9.66 70.98
CA TRP A 6 -5.62 10.37 69.73
C TRP A 6 -4.34 10.54 68.88
N LYS A 7 -3.18 10.68 69.54
CA LYS A 7 -1.86 10.76 68.90
C LYS A 7 -1.49 9.50 68.09
N ILE A 8 -1.92 8.30 68.51
CA ILE A 8 -1.61 7.05 67.80
C ILE A 8 -2.47 6.91 66.54
N ARG A 9 -3.72 7.38 66.57
CA ARG A 9 -4.58 7.42 65.37
C ARG A 9 -4.04 8.37 64.31
N THR A 10 -3.49 9.51 64.70
CA THR A 10 -2.89 10.47 63.76
C THR A 10 -1.61 9.90 63.12
N ILE A 11 -0.78 9.19 63.89
CA ILE A 11 0.45 8.57 63.35
C ILE A 11 0.11 7.48 62.34
N ILE A 12 -0.86 6.61 62.64
CA ILE A 12 -1.27 5.53 61.71
C ILE A 12 -1.88 6.11 60.42
N LEU A 13 -2.69 7.17 60.51
CA LEU A 13 -3.24 7.85 59.34
C LEU A 13 -2.16 8.52 58.49
N CYS A 14 -1.16 9.17 59.10
CA CYS A 14 -0.01 9.74 58.38
C CYS A 14 0.86 8.66 57.75
N SER A 15 1.06 7.50 58.38
CA SER A 15 1.81 6.38 57.81
C SER A 15 1.09 5.77 56.61
N ILE A 16 -0.25 5.64 56.64
CA ILE A 16 -1.03 5.12 55.51
C ILE A 16 -1.05 6.12 54.36
N PHE A 17 -1.16 7.43 54.63
CA PHE A 17 -1.03 8.48 53.61
C PHE A 17 0.38 8.52 53.00
N ALA A 18 1.43 8.34 53.81
CA ALA A 18 2.80 8.27 53.32
C ALA A 18 3.06 7.02 52.46
N ILE A 19 2.45 5.87 52.80
CA ILE A 19 2.53 4.65 51.99
C ILE A 19 1.76 4.82 50.66
N PHE A 20 0.61 5.50 50.67
CA PHE A 20 -0.11 5.84 49.44
C PHE A 20 0.63 6.86 48.56
N GLN A 21 1.44 7.76 49.12
CA GLN A 21 2.31 8.66 48.35
C GLN A 21 3.64 8.03 47.91
N LEU A 22 4.13 7.00 48.60
CA LEU A 22 5.32 6.22 48.21
C LEU A 22 4.99 5.13 47.17
N SER A 23 3.73 4.72 47.06
CA SER A 23 3.17 4.04 45.90
C SER A 23 2.99 5.06 44.75
N GLY A 24 4.11 5.64 44.30
CA GLY A 24 4.14 6.49 43.12
C GLY A 24 3.59 5.71 41.95
N TYR A 25 2.38 6.06 41.52
CA TYR A 25 1.93 5.80 40.16
C TYR A 25 2.82 6.66 39.28
N ILE A 26 3.96 6.10 38.85
CA ILE A 26 4.85 6.74 37.90
C ILE A 26 4.07 6.73 36.59
N GLU A 27 3.46 7.87 36.24
CA GLU A 27 3.00 8.07 34.87
C GLU A 27 4.21 7.85 33.95
N PRO A 28 4.10 6.99 32.92
CA PRO A 28 5.18 6.80 31.97
C PRO A 28 5.58 8.15 31.40
N THR A 29 6.87 8.46 31.46
CA THR A 29 7.36 9.74 30.95
C THR A 29 7.12 9.79 29.43
N TYR A 30 7.02 10.99 28.85
CA TYR A 30 6.93 11.18 27.40
C TYR A 30 8.03 10.40 26.63
N ARG A 31 9.20 10.24 27.26
CA ARG A 31 10.31 9.41 26.76
C ARG A 31 9.97 7.92 26.75
N ASP A 32 9.28 7.40 27.75
CA ASP A 32 8.84 5.99 27.79
C ASP A 32 7.79 5.71 26.70
N HIS A 33 6.91 6.67 26.40
CA HIS A 33 6.01 6.61 25.24
C HIS A 33 6.76 6.58 23.91
N LEU A 34 7.81 7.41 23.76
CA LEU A 34 8.65 7.42 22.56
C LEU A 34 9.46 6.12 22.38
N ILE A 35 10.01 5.56 23.46
CA ILE A 35 10.77 4.30 23.43
C ILE A 35 9.84 3.13 23.08
N LYS A 36 8.61 3.12 23.60
CA LYS A 36 7.61 2.10 23.25
C LYS A 36 7.15 2.21 21.79
N GLN A 37 7.22 3.40 21.20
CA GLN A 37 6.92 3.64 19.78
C GLN A 37 8.08 3.26 18.84
N ASP A 38 9.29 3.10 19.38
CA ASP A 38 10.50 2.77 18.62
C ASP A 38 10.65 1.27 18.36
N VAL A 39 10.10 0.40 19.23
CA VAL A 39 10.03 -1.05 18.98
C VAL A 39 8.67 -1.38 18.36
N ARG A 40 8.51 -1.11 17.06
CA ARG A 40 7.33 -1.57 16.32
C ARG A 40 7.69 -2.74 15.43
N ASP A 41 6.96 -3.84 15.59
CA ASP A 41 7.01 -5.00 14.71
C ASP A 41 6.87 -4.55 13.25
N PHE A 42 7.71 -5.11 12.37
CA PHE A 42 7.54 -4.97 10.94
C PHE A 42 6.21 -5.62 10.54
N LYS A 43 5.25 -4.80 10.09
CA LYS A 43 3.97 -5.26 9.54
C LYS A 43 3.87 -4.79 8.10
N ALA A 44 3.54 -5.72 7.21
CA ALA A 44 3.36 -5.46 5.79
C ALA A 44 1.95 -5.89 5.35
N PHE A 45 1.36 -5.11 4.46
CA PHE A 45 0.13 -5.45 3.75
C PHE A 45 0.45 -5.57 2.26
N ILE A 46 0.30 -6.76 1.69
CA ILE A 46 0.53 -6.99 0.26
C ILE A 46 -0.72 -6.55 -0.49
N THR A 47 -0.56 -5.51 -1.29
CA THR A 47 -1.65 -4.91 -2.06
C THR A 47 -1.82 -5.62 -3.40
N SER A 48 -0.71 -5.91 -4.10
CA SER A 48 -0.75 -6.73 -5.31
C SER A 48 0.60 -7.38 -5.63
N SER A 49 0.53 -8.36 -6.52
CA SER A 49 1.63 -9.27 -6.80
C SER A 49 1.47 -9.90 -8.18
N TYR A 50 2.48 -9.71 -9.03
CA TYR A 50 2.47 -10.20 -10.40
C TYR A 50 3.69 -11.05 -10.70
N TYR A 51 3.44 -12.25 -11.22
CA TYR A 51 4.49 -13.13 -11.75
C TYR A 51 4.58 -12.98 -13.27
N TYR A 52 5.78 -12.71 -13.75
CA TYR A 52 6.12 -12.58 -15.15
C TYR A 52 7.05 -13.73 -15.53
N PRO A 53 6.55 -14.74 -16.26
CA PRO A 53 7.42 -15.75 -16.86
C PRO A 53 8.49 -15.11 -17.74
N LYS A 54 8.11 -14.06 -18.46
CA LYS A 54 8.99 -13.24 -19.30
C LYS A 54 8.54 -11.78 -19.24
N SER A 55 9.46 -10.86 -18.97
CA SER A 55 9.21 -9.41 -18.88
C SER A 55 10.32 -8.64 -19.57
N GLN A 56 9.97 -7.66 -20.42
CA GLN A 56 10.97 -6.85 -21.12
C GLN A 56 11.78 -5.98 -20.14
N SER A 57 11.13 -5.44 -19.10
CA SER A 57 11.77 -4.55 -18.13
C SER A 57 12.27 -5.24 -16.87
N LEU A 58 11.72 -6.41 -16.52
CA LEU A 58 12.06 -7.12 -15.26
C LEU A 58 12.86 -8.40 -15.49
N GLY A 59 13.03 -8.88 -16.73
CA GLY A 59 13.70 -10.16 -17.00
C GLY A 59 12.79 -11.39 -16.87
N ASP A 60 13.40 -12.57 -16.80
CA ASP A 60 12.71 -13.86 -16.84
C ASP A 60 12.41 -14.40 -15.43
N ASN A 61 11.19 -14.91 -15.23
CA ASN A 61 10.70 -15.41 -13.93
C ASN A 61 10.69 -14.34 -12.83
N ALA A 62 10.35 -13.11 -13.19
CA ALA A 62 10.30 -12.00 -12.24
C ALA A 62 8.99 -12.00 -11.45
N LEU A 63 9.08 -11.71 -10.15
CA LEU A 63 7.95 -11.36 -9.30
C LEU A 63 8.04 -9.88 -8.94
N ALA A 64 6.93 -9.18 -9.12
CA ALA A 64 6.75 -7.79 -8.74
C ALA A 64 5.71 -7.72 -7.62
N LEU A 65 6.06 -7.10 -6.50
CA LEU A 65 5.17 -6.93 -5.35
C LEU A 65 4.95 -5.46 -5.06
N VAL A 66 3.70 -5.10 -4.79
CA VAL A 66 3.30 -3.81 -4.25
C VAL A 66 2.77 -4.06 -2.85
N MET A 67 3.33 -3.38 -1.87
CA MET A 67 2.95 -3.55 -0.48
C MET A 67 3.02 -2.23 0.28
N ASN A 68 2.26 -2.15 1.36
CA ASN A 68 2.34 -1.06 2.32
C ASN A 68 3.02 -1.59 3.57
N ILE A 69 4.12 -0.97 3.98
CA ILE A 69 4.93 -1.44 5.09
C ILE A 69 4.94 -0.41 6.20
N ASN A 70 4.86 -0.85 7.45
CA ASN A 70 4.96 0.05 8.58
C ASN A 70 6.42 0.49 8.78
N GLN A 71 6.70 1.77 8.50
CA GLN A 71 8.01 2.36 8.74
C GLN A 71 8.03 3.13 10.06
N LYS A 72 9.21 3.20 10.69
CA LYS A 72 9.43 4.07 11.85
C LYS A 72 9.30 5.53 11.43
N ARG A 73 8.76 6.40 12.31
CA ARG A 73 8.77 7.85 12.04
C ARG A 73 10.22 8.31 12.09
N LYS A 74 10.74 8.79 10.97
CA LYS A 74 11.97 9.58 10.96
C LYS A 74 11.60 11.00 11.36
N TYR A 75 11.95 11.40 12.58
CA TYR A 75 11.73 12.77 13.03
C TYR A 75 12.67 13.70 12.24
N TRP A 76 12.16 14.85 11.85
CA TRP A 76 12.88 15.89 11.07
C TRP A 76 14.07 16.52 11.81
N PHE A 77 14.29 16.17 13.07
CA PHE A 77 15.47 16.55 13.85
C PHE A 77 16.50 15.43 14.01
N ASP A 78 16.25 14.25 13.45
CA ASP A 78 17.13 13.09 13.53
C ASP A 78 18.22 13.13 12.43
N ASP A 79 18.71 14.34 12.13
CA ASP A 79 19.81 14.63 11.19
C ASP A 79 21.19 14.22 11.75
N LYS A 80 21.23 13.66 12.96
CA LYS A 80 22.45 13.17 13.60
C LYS A 80 22.49 11.64 13.60
N LEU A 81 22.60 11.08 12.40
CA LEU A 81 23.51 9.98 12.08
C LEU A 81 23.32 9.66 10.61
N TYR A 82 24.30 10.05 9.79
CA TYR A 82 24.61 9.40 8.51
C TYR A 82 25.03 7.94 8.75
N GLU A 83 24.24 7.17 9.49
CA GLU A 83 24.28 5.73 9.32
C GLU A 83 23.88 5.49 7.87
N ILE A 84 24.74 4.77 7.17
CA ILE A 84 24.45 4.20 5.86
C ILE A 84 23.17 3.39 6.09
N GLU A 85 22.03 4.01 5.79
CA GLU A 85 20.71 3.45 6.01
C GLU A 85 20.69 2.19 5.16
N LYS A 86 20.93 1.03 5.81
CA LYS A 86 20.98 -0.25 5.13
C LYS A 86 19.67 -0.33 4.36
N LYS A 87 19.76 -0.42 3.03
CA LYS A 87 18.57 -0.53 2.19
C LYS A 87 17.70 -1.63 2.77
N PRO A 88 16.50 -1.30 3.21
CA PRO A 88 15.69 -2.27 3.93
C PRO A 88 15.33 -3.41 2.98
N LEU A 89 15.43 -4.64 3.52
CA LEU A 89 15.39 -5.87 2.74
C LEU A 89 14.11 -6.64 3.03
N VAL A 90 13.67 -7.43 2.06
CA VAL A 90 12.64 -8.46 2.22
C VAL A 90 13.20 -9.80 1.80
N THR A 91 12.83 -10.85 2.54
CA THR A 91 13.26 -12.22 2.27
C THR A 91 12.07 -13.02 1.74
N ILE A 92 12.26 -13.62 0.57
CA ILE A 92 11.24 -14.36 -0.16
C ILE A 92 11.75 -15.79 -0.40
N ARG A 93 10.89 -16.77 -0.16
CA ARG A 93 11.11 -18.17 -0.53
C ARG A 93 10.26 -18.50 -1.75
N ALA A 94 10.90 -18.96 -2.82
CA ALA A 94 10.24 -19.48 -4.01
C ALA A 94 10.36 -21.00 -4.05
N ILE A 95 9.27 -21.68 -4.40
CA ILE A 95 9.18 -23.14 -4.40
C ILE A 95 8.65 -23.58 -5.77
N ASN A 96 9.36 -24.51 -6.41
CA ASN A 96 8.89 -25.25 -7.57
C ASN A 96 8.71 -26.74 -7.21
N SER A 97 8.40 -27.59 -8.19
CA SER A 97 8.14 -29.03 -7.95
C SER A 97 9.33 -29.82 -7.41
N THR A 98 10.56 -29.29 -7.52
CA THR A 98 11.81 -30.02 -7.23
C THR A 98 12.71 -29.33 -6.21
N SER A 99 12.61 -28.01 -6.06
CA SER A 99 13.54 -27.21 -5.27
C SER A 99 12.88 -25.96 -4.70
N SER A 100 13.51 -25.44 -3.65
CA SER A 100 13.19 -24.16 -3.04
C SER A 100 14.41 -23.25 -3.06
N LYS A 101 14.19 -21.94 -3.25
CA LYS A 101 15.25 -20.92 -3.20
C LYS A 101 14.81 -19.77 -2.31
N ILE A 102 15.67 -19.38 -1.38
CA ILE A 102 15.50 -18.19 -0.54
C ILE A 102 16.28 -17.04 -1.18
N ILE A 103 15.64 -15.89 -1.29
CA ILE A 103 16.18 -14.71 -1.94
C ILE A 103 15.89 -13.50 -1.06
N THR A 104 16.93 -12.76 -0.71
CA THR A 104 16.81 -11.49 0.01
C THR A 104 17.09 -10.35 -0.97
N THR A 105 16.16 -9.40 -1.07
CA THR A 105 16.20 -8.30 -2.05
C THR A 105 15.80 -6.98 -1.38
N PRO A 106 16.36 -5.83 -1.79
CA PRO A 106 15.87 -4.54 -1.31
C PRO A 106 14.48 -4.23 -1.83
N TYR A 107 13.75 -3.38 -1.11
CA TYR A 107 12.55 -2.73 -1.62
C TYR A 107 12.79 -1.25 -1.91
N GLU A 108 11.98 -0.70 -2.80
CA GLU A 108 12.02 0.71 -3.19
C GLU A 108 10.72 1.39 -2.78
N ARG A 109 10.80 2.59 -2.22
CA ARG A 109 9.60 3.39 -1.96
C ARG A 109 9.07 3.95 -3.27
N VAL A 110 7.76 3.86 -3.48
CA VAL A 110 7.12 4.33 -4.72
C VAL A 110 7.11 5.85 -4.81
N THR A 111 6.87 6.54 -3.70
CA THR A 111 6.80 8.01 -3.66
C THR A 111 8.09 8.61 -3.11
N MET A 112 8.43 9.82 -3.54
CA MET A 112 9.57 10.58 -3.01
C MET A 112 9.39 10.91 -1.52
N ASP A 113 10.50 11.04 -0.79
CA ASP A 113 10.62 11.14 0.68
C ASP A 113 9.69 12.15 1.37
N HIS A 114 8.41 11.80 1.53
CA HIS A 114 7.53 12.44 2.49
C HIS A 114 7.42 11.53 3.72
N ASN A 115 7.96 11.94 4.86
CA ASN A 115 7.88 11.14 6.09
C ASN A 115 6.59 11.41 6.88
N ALA A 116 5.53 11.83 6.19
CA ALA A 116 4.24 12.17 6.78
C ALA A 116 3.41 10.93 7.15
N CYS A 117 3.55 9.86 6.36
CA CYS A 117 2.78 8.63 6.47
C CYS A 117 3.62 7.50 7.06
N LEU A 118 3.03 6.72 7.98
CA LEU A 118 3.69 5.53 8.56
C LEU A 118 3.62 4.29 7.68
N LEU A 119 2.71 4.26 6.70
CA LEU A 119 2.50 3.13 5.79
C LEU A 119 2.75 3.57 4.33
N PRO A 120 4.01 3.88 3.97
CA PRO A 120 4.34 4.17 2.59
C PRO A 120 4.12 2.96 1.69
N THR A 121 3.87 3.24 0.41
CA THR A 121 3.84 2.21 -0.62
C THR A 121 5.26 1.87 -1.02
N VAL A 122 5.58 0.57 -1.02
CA VAL A 122 6.87 0.06 -1.50
C VAL A 122 6.68 -0.98 -2.59
N PHE A 123 7.69 -1.06 -3.43
CA PHE A 123 7.80 -1.90 -4.58
C PHE A 123 8.98 -2.86 -4.41
N VAL A 124 8.74 -4.14 -4.68
CA VAL A 124 9.77 -5.18 -4.61
C VAL A 124 9.83 -5.89 -5.94
N THR A 125 11.04 -6.12 -6.42
CA THR A 125 11.28 -7.00 -7.57
C THR A 125 12.27 -8.10 -7.21
N VAL A 126 12.01 -9.30 -7.69
CA VAL A 126 12.86 -10.46 -7.44
C VAL A 126 12.81 -11.45 -8.59
N GLN A 127 13.94 -12.08 -8.90
CA GLN A 127 14.04 -13.16 -9.88
C GLN A 127 13.82 -14.52 -9.21
N LEU A 128 12.73 -15.18 -9.55
CA LEU A 128 12.35 -16.47 -8.96
C LEU A 128 12.95 -17.66 -9.70
N LEU A 129 12.62 -18.86 -9.22
CA LEU A 129 12.90 -20.11 -9.93
C LEU A 129 11.99 -20.23 -11.18
N PRO A 130 12.46 -20.92 -12.24
CA PRO A 130 11.58 -21.33 -13.32
C PRO A 130 10.44 -22.19 -12.80
N ASN A 131 9.24 -22.01 -13.38
CA ASN A 131 8.02 -22.75 -13.02
C ASN A 131 7.73 -22.69 -11.51
N THR A 132 7.86 -21.51 -10.90
CA THR A 132 7.52 -21.32 -9.49
C THR A 132 6.03 -21.57 -9.27
N ILE A 133 5.72 -22.42 -8.29
CA ILE A 133 4.36 -22.82 -7.94
C ILE A 133 3.86 -22.02 -6.73
N SER A 134 4.73 -21.79 -5.74
CA SER A 134 4.39 -20.99 -4.57
C SER A 134 5.52 -20.05 -4.18
N VAL A 135 5.11 -18.95 -3.56
CA VAL A 135 6.00 -17.91 -3.04
C VAL A 135 5.57 -17.60 -1.62
N GLU A 136 6.53 -17.47 -0.72
CA GLU A 136 6.32 -17.14 0.69
C GLU A 136 7.18 -15.93 1.06
N LEU A 137 6.60 -14.98 1.80
CA LEU A 137 7.33 -13.93 2.50
C LEU A 137 7.80 -14.49 3.84
N LEU A 138 9.09 -14.41 4.13
CA LEU A 138 9.66 -14.88 5.40
C LEU A 138 9.75 -13.72 6.40
N GLY A 139 9.38 -14.00 7.65
CA GLY A 139 9.64 -13.12 8.79
C GLY A 139 11.09 -13.20 9.26
N ASP A 140 11.45 -12.32 10.19
CA ASP A 140 12.83 -12.20 10.71
C ASP A 140 13.32 -13.45 11.47
N ASP A 141 12.40 -14.31 11.90
CA ASP A 141 12.69 -15.55 12.64
C ASP A 141 12.91 -16.77 11.73
N ASP A 142 12.81 -16.60 10.40
CA ASP A 142 12.85 -17.64 9.35
C ASP A 142 11.85 -18.80 9.52
N GLN A 143 11.01 -18.76 10.56
CA GLN A 143 10.02 -19.78 10.92
C GLN A 143 8.61 -19.31 10.57
N THR A 144 8.35 -18.02 10.70
CA THR A 144 7.11 -17.40 10.30
C THR A 144 7.15 -17.12 8.79
N SER A 145 6.18 -17.65 8.06
CA SER A 145 6.04 -17.41 6.63
C SER A 145 4.59 -17.13 6.25
N VAL A 146 4.40 -16.26 5.27
CA VAL A 146 3.08 -15.92 4.73
C VAL A 146 3.10 -16.16 3.22
N ALA A 147 2.17 -16.97 2.74
CA ALA A 147 2.02 -17.22 1.31
C ALA A 147 1.67 -15.91 0.58
N ILE A 148 2.40 -15.63 -0.50
CA ILE A 148 2.15 -14.51 -1.39
C ILE A 148 1.30 -15.05 -2.55
N PRO A 149 -0.02 -14.81 -2.60
CA PRO A 149 -0.77 -15.07 -3.82
C PRO A 149 -0.17 -14.21 -4.93
N PHE A 150 -0.13 -14.69 -6.17
CA PHE A 150 0.32 -13.87 -7.31
C PHE A 150 -0.54 -14.15 -8.53
N SER A 151 -0.68 -13.14 -9.37
CA SER A 151 -1.42 -13.23 -10.63
C SER A 151 -0.49 -13.11 -11.83
N ILE A 152 -0.87 -13.71 -12.95
CA ILE A 152 -0.20 -13.45 -14.24
C ILE A 152 -0.91 -12.25 -14.89
N PRO A 153 -0.19 -11.21 -15.31
CA PRO A 153 -0.79 -10.07 -16.01
C PRO A 153 -1.58 -10.51 -17.25
N PRO A 154 -2.62 -9.74 -17.65
CA PRO A 154 -3.38 -10.03 -18.86
C PRO A 154 -2.47 -10.04 -20.10
N THR A 155 -2.87 -10.78 -21.13
CA THR A 155 -2.15 -10.86 -22.41
C THR A 155 -2.77 -10.00 -23.51
N THR A 156 -4.03 -9.57 -23.32
CA THR A 156 -4.77 -8.67 -24.21
C THR A 156 -4.01 -7.37 -24.42
N LYS A 157 -3.80 -6.97 -25.69
CA LYS A 157 -3.06 -5.75 -26.03
C LYS A 157 -3.98 -4.53 -26.05
N TYR A 158 -3.45 -3.41 -25.56
CA TYR A 158 -4.12 -2.11 -25.52
C TYR A 158 -3.22 -1.03 -26.12
N ASP A 159 -3.80 -0.04 -26.80
CA ASP A 159 -3.03 1.14 -27.22
C ASP A 159 -2.82 2.09 -26.04
N VAL A 160 -3.91 2.46 -25.36
CA VAL A 160 -3.90 3.31 -24.18
C VAL A 160 -4.73 2.65 -23.09
N VAL A 161 -4.14 2.52 -21.89
CA VAL A 161 -4.86 2.16 -20.67
C VAL A 161 -4.94 3.37 -19.76
N VAL A 162 -6.15 3.71 -19.35
CA VAL A 162 -6.47 4.75 -18.39
C VAL A 162 -6.77 4.09 -17.05
N CYS A 163 -5.85 4.24 -16.11
CA CYS A 163 -5.97 3.77 -14.74
C CYS A 163 -6.66 4.86 -13.92
N ILE A 164 -7.92 4.64 -13.56
CA ILE A 164 -8.65 5.58 -12.70
C ILE A 164 -8.37 5.26 -11.25
N SER A 165 -7.84 6.23 -10.50
CA SER A 165 -7.52 6.12 -9.07
C SER A 165 -8.69 5.57 -8.24
N PRO A 166 -8.43 5.00 -7.05
CA PRO A 166 -9.49 4.42 -6.22
C PRO A 166 -10.62 5.40 -5.91
N ILE A 167 -11.84 5.06 -6.34
CA ILE A 167 -13.02 5.87 -6.05
C ILE A 167 -13.67 5.45 -4.73
N PHE A 168 -13.98 6.43 -3.89
CA PHE A 168 -14.64 6.26 -2.59
C PHE A 168 -15.78 7.26 -2.47
N VAL A 169 -16.96 6.78 -2.08
CA VAL A 169 -18.20 7.58 -1.96
C VAL A 169 -18.46 8.37 -3.25
N ALA A 170 -18.31 7.72 -4.40
CA ALA A 170 -18.53 8.35 -5.69
C ALA A 170 -20.02 8.66 -5.92
N GLU A 171 -20.31 9.91 -6.27
CA GLU A 171 -21.65 10.43 -6.61
C GLU A 171 -21.71 11.16 -7.96
N ASN A 172 -20.55 11.50 -8.53
CA ASN A 172 -20.42 12.30 -9.75
C ASN A 172 -20.65 11.48 -11.04
N TRP A 173 -21.88 11.01 -11.26
CA TRP A 173 -22.24 10.22 -12.46
C TRP A 173 -21.91 10.93 -13.78
N GLN A 174 -22.00 12.27 -13.81
CA GLN A 174 -21.76 13.06 -15.02
C GLN A 174 -20.32 12.90 -15.52
N ASN A 175 -19.34 13.00 -14.61
CA ASN A 175 -17.93 12.81 -14.92
C ASN A 175 -17.67 11.37 -15.36
N PHE A 176 -18.29 10.39 -14.69
CA PHE A 176 -18.18 8.98 -15.08
C PHE A 176 -18.66 8.76 -16.53
N LEU A 177 -19.88 9.18 -16.85
CA LEU A 177 -20.42 9.03 -18.21
C LEU A 177 -19.52 9.72 -19.23
N PHE A 178 -19.15 10.97 -18.97
CA PHE A 178 -18.33 11.74 -19.89
C PHE A 178 -16.96 11.09 -20.11
N ALA A 179 -16.27 10.69 -19.04
CA ALA A 179 -14.98 9.99 -19.12
C ALA A 179 -15.10 8.68 -19.91
N MET A 180 -16.09 7.83 -19.62
CA MET A 180 -16.25 6.54 -20.28
C MET A 180 -16.51 6.71 -21.78
N HIS A 181 -17.34 7.67 -22.17
CA HIS A 181 -17.62 7.93 -23.58
C HIS A 181 -16.44 8.54 -24.32
N ILE A 182 -15.70 9.49 -23.71
CA ILE A 182 -14.51 10.07 -24.31
C ILE A 182 -13.43 9.01 -24.51
N TYR A 183 -13.09 8.24 -23.48
CA TYR A 183 -12.03 7.24 -23.59
C TYR A 183 -12.41 6.15 -24.60
N LYS A 184 -13.65 5.66 -24.60
CA LYS A 184 -14.11 4.71 -25.61
C LYS A 184 -14.02 5.28 -27.03
N LYS A 185 -14.42 6.54 -27.23
CA LYS A 185 -14.38 7.22 -28.53
C LYS A 185 -12.97 7.31 -29.09
N PHE A 186 -11.97 7.52 -28.24
CA PHE A 186 -10.56 7.66 -28.63
C PHE A 186 -9.74 6.37 -28.46
N GLY A 187 -10.38 5.22 -28.20
CA GLY A 187 -9.71 3.92 -28.11
C GLY A 187 -8.95 3.66 -26.80
N GLY A 188 -9.19 4.46 -25.77
CA GLY A 188 -8.69 4.22 -24.42
C GLY A 188 -9.49 3.12 -23.73
N PHE A 189 -8.77 2.19 -23.10
CA PHE A 189 -9.35 1.18 -22.21
C PHE A 189 -9.24 1.65 -20.76
N VAL A 190 -10.32 1.53 -19.99
CA VAL A 190 -10.36 2.04 -18.62
C VAL A 190 -10.24 0.89 -17.62
N ASN A 191 -9.33 1.01 -16.65
CA ASN A 191 -9.27 0.17 -15.46
C ASN A 191 -9.60 1.02 -14.23
N LEU A 192 -10.76 0.77 -13.62
CA LEU A 192 -11.28 1.56 -12.50
C LEU A 192 -11.05 0.84 -11.17
N TYR A 193 -10.31 1.47 -10.26
CA TYR A 193 -10.20 0.98 -8.88
C TYR A 193 -11.43 1.40 -8.07
N TYR A 194 -12.16 0.44 -7.53
CA TYR A 194 -13.44 0.68 -6.85
C TYR A 194 -13.35 0.32 -5.36
N ILE A 195 -13.60 1.30 -4.48
CA ILE A 195 -13.78 1.08 -3.04
C ILE A 195 -15.28 1.15 -2.70
N SER A 196 -15.94 2.28 -3.00
CA SER A 196 -17.37 2.48 -2.71
C SER A 196 -18.00 3.59 -3.54
N SER A 197 -19.30 3.48 -3.76
CA SER A 197 -20.18 4.52 -4.34
C SER A 197 -21.60 4.37 -3.78
N ILE A 198 -22.49 5.29 -4.16
CA ILE A 198 -23.94 5.04 -4.00
C ILE A 198 -24.39 3.94 -4.95
N ASP A 199 -25.48 3.24 -4.60
CA ASP A 199 -25.98 2.07 -5.34
C ASP A 199 -26.25 2.37 -6.83
N SER A 200 -26.87 3.51 -7.12
CA SER A 200 -27.18 3.91 -8.50
C SER A 200 -25.94 4.12 -9.38
N ILE A 201 -24.83 4.58 -8.79
CA ILE A 201 -23.54 4.70 -9.49
C ILE A 201 -22.91 3.33 -9.69
N PHE A 202 -23.01 2.46 -8.69
CA PHE A 202 -22.47 1.10 -8.79
C PHE A 202 -23.17 0.31 -9.90
N ASP A 203 -24.51 0.38 -9.97
CA ASP A 203 -25.29 -0.23 -11.03
C ASP A 203 -24.89 0.29 -12.41
N LEU A 204 -24.69 1.62 -12.52
CA LEU A 204 -24.21 2.24 -13.76
C LEU A 204 -22.82 1.75 -14.16
N ILE A 205 -21.89 1.65 -13.21
CA ILE A 205 -20.54 1.12 -13.43
C ILE A 205 -20.62 -0.31 -13.98
N ARG A 206 -21.49 -1.16 -13.41
CA ARG A 206 -21.67 -2.55 -13.86
C ARG A 206 -22.22 -2.65 -15.28
N ILE A 207 -23.21 -1.83 -15.62
CA ILE A 207 -23.74 -1.76 -16.99
C ILE A 207 -22.62 -1.43 -17.99
N TYR A 208 -21.72 -0.52 -17.64
CA TYR A 208 -20.60 -0.12 -18.51
C TYR A 208 -19.48 -1.17 -18.55
N GLU A 209 -19.24 -1.88 -17.45
CA GLU A 209 -18.32 -3.03 -17.42
C GLU A 209 -18.82 -4.15 -18.35
N ASP A 210 -20.11 -4.52 -18.25
CA ASP A 210 -20.74 -5.53 -19.11
C ASP A 210 -20.74 -5.13 -20.59
N ALA A 211 -20.87 -3.84 -20.87
CA ALA A 211 -20.76 -3.28 -22.22
C ALA A 211 -19.30 -3.15 -22.72
N GLY A 212 -18.30 -3.53 -21.93
CA GLY A 212 -16.89 -3.50 -22.30
C GLY A 212 -16.31 -2.10 -22.44
N TYR A 213 -16.78 -1.14 -21.64
CA TYR A 213 -16.19 0.21 -21.55
C TYR A 213 -15.01 0.25 -20.58
N LEU A 214 -15.10 -0.52 -19.49
CA LEU A 214 -14.08 -0.55 -18.45
C LEU A 214 -13.98 -1.95 -17.82
N THR A 215 -12.97 -2.13 -16.98
CA THR A 215 -12.92 -3.21 -16.00
C THR A 215 -12.88 -2.61 -14.60
N VAL A 216 -13.71 -3.16 -13.71
CA VAL A 216 -13.73 -2.79 -12.31
C VAL A 216 -12.72 -3.67 -11.57
N GLN A 217 -11.76 -3.02 -10.93
CA GLN A 217 -10.82 -3.65 -10.01
C GLN A 217 -11.28 -3.34 -8.57
N PRO A 218 -11.81 -4.32 -7.82
CA PRO A 218 -12.09 -4.13 -6.41
C PRO A 218 -10.82 -3.69 -5.68
N TRP A 219 -10.93 -2.66 -4.86
CA TRP A 219 -9.81 -2.11 -4.10
C TRP A 219 -10.13 -2.10 -2.61
N VAL A 220 -9.18 -2.57 -1.81
CA VAL A 220 -9.40 -2.82 -0.38
C VAL A 220 -8.88 -1.66 0.47
N THR A 221 -9.63 -1.34 1.52
CA THR A 221 -9.11 -0.52 2.62
C THR A 221 -8.17 -1.37 3.46
N ILE A 222 -6.94 -0.88 3.67
CA ILE A 222 -5.94 -1.57 4.47
C ILE A 222 -6.39 -1.62 5.93
N LYS A 223 -6.44 -2.84 6.48
CA LYS A 223 -6.69 -3.09 7.90
C LYS A 223 -5.61 -4.02 8.42
N MET A 224 -4.82 -3.53 9.39
CA MET A 224 -3.80 -4.33 10.05
C MET A 224 -4.43 -5.10 11.20
N ILE A 225 -4.62 -6.42 11.01
CA ILE A 225 -5.20 -7.29 12.06
C ILE A 225 -4.23 -7.34 13.24
N GLY A 226 -4.75 -7.14 14.45
CA GLY A 226 -3.96 -7.20 15.68
C GLY A 226 -3.12 -5.96 15.99
N VAL A 227 -3.30 -4.87 15.24
CA VAL A 227 -2.72 -3.55 15.57
C VAL A 227 -3.84 -2.63 16.05
N ASP A 228 -3.67 -2.03 17.23
CA ASP A 228 -4.67 -1.11 17.77
C ASP A 228 -4.75 0.17 16.93
N LYS A 229 -5.96 0.72 16.74
CA LYS A 229 -6.15 1.92 15.92
C LYS A 229 -5.41 3.14 16.49
N ASN A 230 -5.23 3.21 17.82
CA ASN A 230 -4.46 4.28 18.45
C ASN A 230 -2.95 4.13 18.22
N GLU A 231 -2.47 2.91 17.92
CA GLU A 231 -1.07 2.63 17.57
C GLU A 231 -0.81 2.91 16.08
N LEU A 232 -1.74 2.52 15.20
CA LEU A 232 -1.66 2.73 13.76
C LEU A 232 -3.05 2.80 13.11
N ASP A 233 -3.53 4.02 12.85
CA ASP A 233 -4.70 4.21 12.00
C ASP A 233 -4.32 4.07 10.52
N ALA A 234 -4.42 2.85 10.00
CA ALA A 234 -4.07 2.56 8.60
C ALA A 234 -4.79 3.47 7.59
N PHE A 235 -6.02 3.91 7.89
CA PHE A 235 -6.75 4.80 7.00
C PHE A 235 -6.08 6.18 6.86
N GLN A 236 -5.54 6.73 7.96
CA GLN A 236 -4.84 8.02 7.96
C GLN A 236 -3.37 7.92 7.58
N GLN A 237 -2.78 6.75 7.80
CA GLN A 237 -1.33 6.56 7.72
C GLN A 237 -0.88 5.92 6.41
N VAL A 238 -1.81 5.40 5.59
CA VAL A 238 -1.51 4.96 4.23
C VAL A 238 -1.40 6.17 3.31
N GLU A 239 -0.29 6.18 2.59
CA GLU A 239 0.08 7.20 1.64
C GLU A 239 -0.98 7.42 0.55
N PHE A 240 -1.39 8.68 0.39
CA PHE A 240 -2.42 9.12 -0.58
C PHE A 240 -3.68 8.25 -0.59
N ARG A 241 -4.12 7.77 0.59
CA ARG A 241 -5.28 6.86 0.71
C ARG A 241 -5.17 5.61 -0.19
N ASN A 242 -3.95 5.11 -0.36
CA ASN A 242 -3.58 3.96 -1.18
C ASN A 242 -3.63 4.19 -2.70
N GLN A 243 -3.64 5.45 -3.14
CA GLN A 243 -3.60 5.81 -4.57
C GLN A 243 -2.27 5.42 -5.20
N ALA A 244 -1.14 5.62 -4.52
CA ALA A 244 0.19 5.24 -5.03
C ALA A 244 0.28 3.73 -5.31
N ALA A 245 -0.28 2.89 -4.44
CA ALA A 245 -0.32 1.45 -4.65
C ALA A 245 -1.25 1.06 -5.82
N ALA A 246 -2.40 1.71 -5.97
CA ALA A 246 -3.33 1.43 -7.07
C ALA A 246 -2.74 1.81 -8.43
N GLN A 247 -2.06 2.94 -8.50
CA GLN A 247 -1.38 3.39 -9.72
C GLN A 247 -0.22 2.44 -10.07
N THR A 248 0.56 2.02 -9.08
CA THR A 248 1.64 1.04 -9.27
C THR A 248 1.09 -0.31 -9.72
N ASP A 249 0.03 -0.80 -9.09
CA ASP A 249 -0.67 -2.02 -9.48
C ASP A 249 -1.10 -1.98 -10.96
N CYS A 250 -1.69 -0.87 -11.39
CA CYS A 250 -2.17 -0.73 -12.75
C CYS A 250 -1.03 -0.72 -13.77
N ILE A 251 0.05 0.01 -13.47
CA ILE A 251 1.23 0.04 -14.32
C ILE A 251 1.80 -1.37 -14.45
N LEU A 252 1.95 -2.11 -13.35
CA LEU A 252 2.43 -3.50 -13.40
C LEU A 252 1.50 -4.38 -14.24
N LYS A 253 0.19 -4.33 -13.99
CA LYS A 253 -0.82 -5.11 -14.72
C LYS A 253 -0.75 -4.90 -16.23
N TYR A 254 -0.47 -3.68 -16.70
CA TYR A 254 -0.57 -3.34 -18.13
C TYR A 254 0.75 -2.98 -18.83
N LYS A 255 1.89 -2.86 -18.15
CA LYS A 255 3.17 -2.40 -18.78
C LYS A 255 3.64 -3.23 -19.99
N GLU A 256 3.29 -4.52 -20.03
CA GLU A 256 3.67 -5.45 -21.11
C GLU A 256 2.62 -5.53 -22.22
N THR A 257 1.40 -5.04 -21.97
CA THR A 257 0.26 -5.16 -22.88
C THR A 257 -0.22 -3.85 -23.46
N ALA A 258 -0.06 -2.76 -22.72
CA ALA A 258 -0.36 -1.41 -23.18
C ALA A 258 0.86 -0.79 -23.87
N LYS A 259 0.63 -0.04 -24.95
CA LYS A 259 1.66 0.88 -25.44
C LYS A 259 1.87 2.02 -24.44
N PHE A 260 0.76 2.53 -23.89
CA PHE A 260 0.70 3.67 -23.00
C PHE A 260 -0.21 3.40 -21.80
N VAL A 261 0.26 3.81 -20.61
CA VAL A 261 -0.51 3.77 -19.37
C VAL A 261 -0.54 5.18 -18.81
N THR A 262 -1.73 5.66 -18.43
CA THR A 262 -1.91 6.93 -17.75
C THR A 262 -2.73 6.73 -16.48
N CYS A 263 -2.41 7.47 -15.43
CA CYS A 263 -3.11 7.43 -14.15
C CYS A 263 -3.83 8.77 -13.97
N LEU A 264 -5.15 8.72 -13.79
CA LEU A 264 -6.01 9.89 -13.69
C LEU A 264 -7.01 9.70 -12.55
N ASP A 265 -7.47 10.80 -11.96
CA ASP A 265 -8.66 10.77 -11.13
C ASP A 265 -9.91 10.79 -12.03
N LEU A 266 -11.08 10.41 -11.49
CA LEU A 266 -12.31 10.29 -12.30
C LEU A 266 -12.77 11.64 -12.87
N ASP A 267 -12.41 12.74 -12.21
CA ASP A 267 -12.66 14.11 -12.60
C ASP A 267 -11.56 14.72 -13.49
N ASP A 268 -10.44 14.02 -13.69
CA ASP A 268 -9.38 14.40 -14.63
C ASP A 268 -9.63 13.76 -16.00
N ILE A 269 -10.17 14.54 -16.94
CA ILE A 269 -10.55 14.04 -18.26
C ILE A 269 -9.61 14.59 -19.33
N LEU A 270 -8.78 13.71 -19.89
CA LEU A 270 -7.89 14.04 -20.99
C LEU A 270 -8.61 13.90 -22.33
N ILE A 271 -8.76 15.02 -23.04
CA ILE A 271 -9.33 15.06 -24.39
C ILE A 271 -8.19 15.29 -25.39
N PRO A 272 -7.89 14.30 -26.26
CA PRO A 272 -6.89 14.49 -27.31
C PRO A 272 -7.25 15.67 -28.22
N LYS A 273 -6.31 16.59 -28.45
CA LYS A 273 -6.48 17.63 -29.46
C LYS A 273 -6.34 17.00 -30.85
N LEU A 274 -7.42 17.07 -31.63
CA LEU A 274 -7.41 16.69 -33.05
C LEU A 274 -6.73 17.80 -33.85
N ASP A 275 -5.41 17.80 -33.93
CA ASP A 275 -4.73 18.48 -35.03
C ASP A 275 -4.37 17.45 -36.11
N GLN A 276 -4.57 17.81 -37.38
CA GLN A 276 -4.36 16.93 -38.54
C GLN A 276 -2.87 16.56 -38.75
N HIS A 277 -1.96 17.15 -37.99
CA HIS A 277 -0.52 16.92 -38.02
C HIS A 277 -0.04 15.98 -36.88
N SER A 278 -0.86 15.77 -35.85
CA SER A 278 -0.57 15.02 -34.62
C SER A 278 -0.96 13.55 -34.70
N LEU A 279 -1.70 13.11 -35.72
CA LEU A 279 -1.92 11.67 -35.98
C LEU A 279 -0.62 10.92 -36.33
N LYS A 280 0.43 11.63 -36.78
CA LYS A 280 1.78 11.05 -36.95
C LYS A 280 2.65 11.15 -35.69
N ASN A 281 2.26 11.97 -34.71
CA ASN A 281 3.10 12.38 -33.58
C ASN A 281 2.36 12.39 -32.24
N SER A 282 1.36 11.53 -32.03
CA SER A 282 0.80 11.27 -30.71
C SER A 282 1.81 10.48 -29.85
N LYS A 283 2.97 11.10 -29.61
CA LYS A 283 4.02 10.78 -28.65
C LYS A 283 3.64 11.31 -27.25
N PHE A 284 2.35 11.34 -26.92
CA PHE A 284 1.94 11.86 -25.60
C PHE A 284 2.29 10.90 -24.45
N PHE A 285 2.71 9.67 -24.77
CA PHE A 285 3.08 8.68 -23.77
C PHE A 285 4.26 7.77 -24.22
N SER A 286 5.07 8.20 -25.20
CA SER A 286 6.18 7.38 -25.74
C SER A 286 7.09 6.86 -24.63
N LYS A 287 7.20 5.53 -24.49
CA LYS A 287 8.20 4.83 -23.69
C LYS A 287 9.59 5.46 -23.93
N THR A 288 10.20 5.95 -22.87
CA THR A 288 11.66 5.89 -22.67
C THR A 288 11.93 4.70 -21.75
#